data_AF-A0A2U3LQB9-F1
#
_entry.id   AF-A0A2U3LQB9-F1
#
_cell.length_a   1.000
_cell.length_b   1.000
_cell.length_c   1.000
_cell.angle_alpha   90.00
_cell.angle_beta   90.00
_cell.angle_gamma   90.00
#
_symmetry.space_group_name_H-M   'P 1'
#
loop_
_entity.id
_entity.type
_entity.pdbx_description
1 polymer ?
#
loop_
_entity_poly.entity_id
_entity_poly.type
_entity_poly.pdbx_seq_one_letter_code
_entity_poly.pdbx_strand_id
1 'polypeptide(L)' 'MHKIYAVVPDPDALKDGDLRLVDESGEDYLYSAGRFVTIEMPDAPADSLTGMR' A
#
# COMPACT_ATOMS: atom_id res chain seq x y z
N MET A 1 -8.90 4.33 13.93
CA MET A 1 -8.55 3.02 13.33
C MET A 1 -7.36 3.24 12.41
N HIS A 2 -6.34 2.39 12.49
CA HIS A 2 -5.19 2.42 11.58
C HIS A 2 -5.31 1.23 10.63
N LYS A 3 -5.04 1.45 9.35
CA LYS A 3 -5.09 0.43 8.30
C LYS A 3 -3.71 0.28 7.67
N ILE A 4 -3.38 -0.95 7.25
CA ILE A 4 -2.15 -1.27 6.53
C ILE A 4 -2.58 -1.58 5.10
N TYR A 5 -1.92 -0.96 4.13
CA TYR A 5 -2.20 -1.13 2.72
C TYR A 5 -0.96 -1.68 2.01
N ALA A 6 -1.17 -2.55 1.03
CA ALA A 6 -0.13 -2.93 0.09
C ALA A 6 0.06 -1.82 -0.94
N VAL A 7 1.30 -1.40 -1.15
CA VAL A 7 1.65 -0.46 -2.21
C VAL A 7 1.73 -1.22 -3.52
N VAL A 8 0.99 -0.76 -4.54
CA VAL A 8 1.13 -1.23 -5.91
C VAL A 8 2.28 -0.47 -6.56
N PRO A 9 3.29 -1.14 -7.13
CA PRO A 9 4.38 -0.47 -7.84
C PRO A 9 3.82 0.36 -9.00
N ASP A 10 4.02 1.67 -8.92
CA ASP A 10 3.62 2.62 -9.94
C ASP A 10 4.68 3.72 -10.07
N PRO A 11 5.61 3.57 -11.03
CA PRO A 11 6.67 4.54 -11.24
C PRO A 11 6.18 5.93 -11.66
N ASP A 12 4.99 6.03 -12.28
CA ASP A 12 4.47 7.31 -12.74
C ASP A 12 3.86 8.10 -11.58
N ALA A 13 3.03 7.47 -10.75
CA ALA A 13 2.54 8.09 -9.51
C ALA A 13 3.67 8.50 -8.57
N LEU A 14 4.71 7.66 -8.45
CA LEU A 14 5.83 7.94 -7.57
C LEU A 14 6.61 9.20 -7.99
N LYS A 15 6.70 9.51 -9.29
CA LYS A 15 7.33 10.76 -9.78
C LYS A 15 6.61 12.00 -9.28
N ASP A 16 5.29 11.90 -9.09
CA ASP A 16 4.44 12.96 -8.58
C ASP A 16 4.34 12.97 -7.04
N GLY A 17 5.02 12.03 -6.36
CA GLY A 17 4.99 11.90 -4.91
C GLY A 17 3.76 11.18 -4.38
N ASP A 18 3.08 10.42 -5.23
CA ASP A 18 1.89 9.63 -4.91
C ASP A 18 2.20 8.13 -4.82
N LEU A 19 1.36 7.42 -4.07
CA LEU A 19 1.33 5.96 -3.95
C LEU A 19 0.00 5.46 -4.49
N ARG A 20 0.06 4.40 -5.29
CA ARG A 20 -1.13 3.64 -5.71
C ARG A 20 -1.40 2.54 -4.68
N LEU A 21 -2.56 2.60 -4.04
CA LEU A 21 -3.01 1.65 -3.04
C LEU A 21 -4.29 0.97 -3.51
N VAL A 22 -4.44 -0.31 -3.20
CA VAL A 22 -5.70 -1.04 -3.38
C VAL A 22 -6.35 -1.21 -2.01
N ASP A 23 -7.62 -0.84 -1.89
CA ASP A 23 -8.38 -0.99 -0.64
C ASP A 23 -9.10 -2.34 -0.54
N GLU A 24 -9.91 -2.54 0.50
CA GLU A 24 -10.62 -3.80 0.72
C GLU A 24 -11.75 -4.06 -0.29
N SER A 25 -12.15 -3.07 -1.08
CA SER A 25 -13.09 -3.24 -2.18
C SER A 25 -12.43 -3.76 -3.46
N GLY A 26 -11.11 -3.65 -3.56
CA GLY A 26 -10.32 -4.00 -4.75
C GLY A 26 -10.12 -2.85 -5.73
N GLU A 27 -10.61 -1.65 -5.40
CA GLU A 27 -10.42 -0.44 -6.19
C GLU A 27 -9.05 0.20 -5.90
N ASP A 28 -8.41 0.76 -6.93
CA ASP A 28 -7.13 1.46 -6.80
C ASP A 28 -7.30 2.98 -6.64
N TYR A 29 -6.50 3.56 -5.74
CA TYR A 29 -6.51 4.98 -5.42
C TYR A 29 -5.09 5.55 -5.35
N LEU A 30 -4.95 6.80 -5.80
CA LEU A 30 -3.73 7.58 -5.61
C LEU A 30 -3.83 8.41 -4.33
N TYR A 31 -2.77 8.36 -3.53
CA TYR A 31 -2.62 9.19 -2.35
C TYR A 31 -1.19 9.71 -2.24
N SER A 32 -1.05 10.96 -1.80
CA SER A 32 0.28 11.49 -1.46
C SER A 32 1.01 10.60 -0.47
N ALA A 33 2.25 10.27 -0.80
CA ALA A 33 3.12 9.42 0.02
C ALA A 33 3.30 9.97 1.44
N GLY A 34 3.25 11.29 1.63
CA GLY A 34 3.37 11.94 2.93
C GLY A 34 2.24 11.63 3.93
N ARG A 35 1.18 10.95 3.49
CA ARG A 35 0.08 10.48 4.36
C ARG A 35 0.41 9.15 5.05
N PHE A 36 1.50 8.49 4.68
CA PHE A 36 1.84 7.15 5.13
C PHE A 36 3.24 7.09 5.75
N VAL A 37 3.41 6.10 6.61
CA VAL A 37 4.73 5.65 7.07
C VAL A 37 5.00 4.32 6.39
N THR A 38 6.07 4.26 5.60
CA THR A 38 6.50 3.03 4.95
C THR A 38 7.22 2.14 5.95
N ILE A 39 6.86 0.84 5.97
CA ILE A 39 7.58 -0.17 6.73
C ILE A 39 8.18 -1.17 5.74
N GLU A 40 9.45 -1.52 5.93
CA GLU A 40 10.05 -2.64 5.22
C GLU A 40 9.57 -3.93 5.88
N MET A 41 8.88 -4.77 5.13
CA MET A 41 8.47 -6.07 5.62
C MET A 41 9.66 -7.03 5.51
N PRO A 42 9.98 -7.82 6.55
CA PRO A 42 10.92 -8.92 6.40
C PRO A 42 10.44 -9.88 5.29
N ASP A 43 11.34 -10.70 4.74
CA ASP A 43 11.07 -11.74 3.73
C ASP A 43 10.11 -12.84 4.26
N ALA A 44 8.90 -12.44 4.62
CA ALA A 44 7.80 -13.28 5.01
C ALA A 44 6.93 -13.51 3.76
N PRO A 45 6.40 -14.72 3.56
CA PRO A 45 5.49 -15.00 2.46
C PRO A 45 4.32 -14.02 2.49
N ALA A 46 3.94 -13.48 1.32
CA ALA A 46 2.85 -12.51 1.15
C ALA A 46 1.52 -12.99 1.76
N ASP A 47 1.30 -14.31 1.82
CA ASP A 47 0.14 -14.96 2.43
C ASP A 47 0.02 -14.71 3.96
N SER A 48 1.08 -14.22 4.61
CA SER A 48 1.08 -13.90 6.04
C SER A 48 0.25 -12.67 6.38
N LEU A 49 -0.12 -11.84 5.38
CA LEU A 49 -0.94 -10.64 5.56
C LEU A 49 -2.46 -10.93 5.49
N THR A 50 -2.88 -12.17 5.24
CA THR A 50 -4.30 -12.56 5.06
C THR A 50 -5.13 -12.52 6.37
N GLY A 51 -4.62 -11.94 7.45
CA GLY A 51 -5.33 -11.74 8.71
C GLY A 51 -6.21 -10.48 8.77
N MET A 52 -6.96 -10.14 7.72
CA MET A 52 -7.97 -9.05 7.76
C MET A 52 -9.25 -9.48 7.03
N ARG A 53 -9.83 -10.59 7.48
CA ARG A 53 -11.15 -11.04 7.03
C ARG A 53 -12.26 -10.36 7.82
#